data_AF-A0A1Y3MVJ2-F1
#
_entry.id   AF-A0A1Y3MVJ2-F1
#
_cell.length_a   1.000
_cell.length_b   1.000
_cell.length_c   1.000
_cell.angle_alpha   90.00
_cell.angle_beta   90.00
_cell.angle_gamma   90.00
#
_symmetry.space_group_name_H-M   'P 1'
#
loop_
_entity.id
_entity.type
_entity.pdbx_description
1 polymer ?
#
loop_
_entity_poly.entity_id
_entity_poly.type
_entity_poly.pdbx_seq_one_letter_code
_entity_poly.pdbx_strand_id
1 'polypeptide(L)'
;IVLCIGFAGILGASISLSLTSDLIALATLHLHIFYKVASKIYYWQFSILLSLFNLLRGKRRNTLRNRLDSFEYNLDQLLLGTIIFTILFFLYPTIGVYYILFSLSRLAVISVQVVFDLLLAFINHFPLFPLIIRICHKERLPGKL
;
A
#
# COMPACT_ATOMS: atom_id res chain seq x y z
N ILE A 1 1.99 25.06 -3.24
CA ILE A 1 2.87 23.85 -3.17
C ILE A 1 4.27 24.16 -3.72
N VAL A 2 4.43 24.40 -5.02
CA VAL A 2 5.74 24.71 -5.63
C VAL A 2 6.42 25.95 -5.02
N LEU A 3 5.65 27.03 -4.77
CA LEU A 3 6.17 28.22 -4.08
C LEU A 3 6.60 27.97 -2.63
N CYS A 4 5.87 27.14 -1.88
CA CYS A 4 6.22 26.78 -0.50
C CYS A 4 7.51 25.97 -0.44
N ILE A 5 7.70 25.04 -1.39
CA ILE A 5 8.94 24.26 -1.55
C ILE A 5 10.11 25.18 -1.94
N GLY A 6 9.86 26.16 -2.83
CA GLY A 6 10.85 27.16 -3.21
C GLY A 6 11.31 28.05 -2.04
N PHE A 7 10.37 28.53 -1.21
CA PHE A 7 10.69 29.29 0.01
C PHE A 7 11.39 28.44 1.07
N ALA A 8 11.01 27.16 1.21
CA ALA A 8 11.71 26.22 2.09
C ALA A 8 13.16 25.96 1.66
N GLY A 9 13.47 26.09 0.36
CA GLY A 9 14.83 25.97 -0.18
C GLY A 9 15.79 27.02 0.39
N ILE A 10 15.26 28.20 0.74
CA ILE A 10 16.01 29.30 1.34
C ILE A 10 16.41 28.95 2.78
N LEU A 11 15.61 28.15 3.49
CA LEU A 11 15.84 27.70 4.87
C LEU A 11 16.76 26.45 4.94
N GLY A 12 17.02 25.78 3.82
CA GLY A 12 17.92 24.63 3.70
C GLY A 12 17.34 23.46 2.91
N ALA A 13 18.21 22.68 2.26
CA ALA A 13 17.82 21.54 1.43
C ALA A 13 17.04 20.46 2.20
N SER A 14 17.39 20.22 3.48
CA SER A 14 16.71 19.23 4.33
C SER A 14 15.25 19.60 4.63
N ILE A 15 14.94 20.88 4.81
CA ILE A 15 13.58 21.36 5.10
C ILE A 15 12.69 21.20 3.85
N SER A 16 13.23 21.50 2.67
CA SER A 16 12.53 21.29 1.40
C SER A 16 12.21 19.82 1.15
N LEU A 17 13.18 18.94 1.38
CA LEU A 17 13.03 17.49 1.25
C LEU A 17 11.98 16.92 2.21
N SER A 18 12.01 17.32 3.48
CA SER A 18 11.00 16.90 4.48
C SER A 18 9.59 17.34 4.05
N LEU A 19 9.42 18.61 3.65
CA LEU A 19 8.12 19.13 3.21
C LEU A 19 7.59 18.37 1.99
N THR A 20 8.46 18.01 1.04
CA THR A 20 8.05 17.20 -0.11
C THR A 20 7.64 15.78 0.27
N SER A 21 8.33 15.14 1.22
CA SER A 21 7.96 13.80 1.70
C SER A 21 6.58 13.80 2.37
N ASP A 22 6.32 14.81 3.22
CA ASP A 22 5.03 14.98 3.91
C ASP A 22 3.87 15.22 2.93
N LEU A 23 4.10 16.03 1.90
CA LEU A 23 3.12 16.28 0.84
C LEU A 23 2.82 15.02 0.03
N ILE A 24 3.84 14.21 -0.29
CA ILE A 24 3.65 12.91 -0.96
C ILE A 24 2.87 11.95 -0.04
N ALA A 25 3.13 11.95 1.26
CA ALA A 25 2.39 11.14 2.22
C ALA A 25 0.89 11.51 2.28
N LEU A 26 0.58 12.82 2.35
CA LEU A 26 -0.80 13.31 2.30
C LEU A 26 -1.46 13.02 0.96
N ALA A 27 -0.76 13.28 -0.15
CA ALA A 27 -1.27 13.03 -1.48
C ALA A 27 -1.59 11.55 -1.70
N THR A 28 -0.91 10.62 -1.04
CA THR A 28 -1.07 9.17 -1.25
C THR A 28 -2.00 8.49 -0.24
N LEU A 29 -2.61 9.26 0.65
CA LEU A 29 -3.56 8.77 1.67
C LEU A 29 -4.79 8.13 1.00
N HIS A 30 -5.32 8.74 -0.06
CA HIS A 30 -6.44 8.18 -0.82
C HIS A 30 -6.11 6.79 -1.39
N LEU A 31 -4.91 6.60 -1.97
CA LEU A 31 -4.45 5.30 -2.47
C LEU A 31 -4.36 4.25 -1.37
N HIS A 32 -3.95 4.64 -0.16
CA HIS A 32 -3.89 3.74 0.97
C HIS A 32 -5.28 3.23 1.39
N ILE A 33 -6.27 4.11 1.41
CA ILE A 33 -7.66 3.74 1.71
C ILE A 33 -8.18 2.79 0.64
N PHE A 34 -7.99 3.10 -0.65
CA PHE A 34 -8.41 2.24 -1.75
C PHE A 34 -7.77 0.85 -1.69
N TYR A 35 -6.47 0.76 -1.40
CA TYR A 35 -5.79 -0.52 -1.23
C TYR A 35 -6.42 -1.37 -0.11
N LYS A 36 -6.68 -0.77 1.07
CA LYS A 36 -7.32 -1.46 2.19
C LYS A 36 -8.72 -1.95 1.83
N VAL A 37 -9.50 -1.12 1.15
CA VAL A 37 -10.85 -1.47 0.69
C VAL A 37 -10.80 -2.62 -0.31
N ALA A 38 -9.93 -2.54 -1.33
CA ALA A 38 -9.77 -3.59 -2.34
C ALA A 38 -9.34 -4.93 -1.72
N SER A 39 -8.38 -4.91 -0.79
CA SER A 39 -7.93 -6.10 -0.05
C SER A 39 -9.09 -6.75 0.73
N LYS A 40 -9.92 -5.94 1.40
CA LYS A 40 -11.07 -6.43 2.16
C LYS A 40 -12.12 -7.04 1.25
N ILE A 41 -12.45 -6.37 0.15
CA ILE A 41 -13.42 -6.85 -0.85
C ILE A 41 -12.94 -8.17 -1.44
N TYR A 42 -11.66 -8.30 -1.81
CA TYR A 42 -11.11 -9.54 -2.36
C TYR A 42 -11.24 -10.72 -1.40
N TYR A 43 -10.91 -10.52 -0.12
CA TYR A 43 -11.08 -11.56 0.92
C TYR A 43 -12.55 -11.95 1.10
N TRP A 44 -13.45 -10.97 1.11
CA TRP A 44 -14.89 -11.22 1.24
C TRP A 44 -15.44 -11.98 0.03
N GLN A 45 -15.04 -11.57 -1.18
CA GLN A 45 -15.42 -12.22 -2.44
C GLN A 45 -15.05 -13.70 -2.43
N PHE A 46 -13.80 -14.02 -2.07
CA PHE A 46 -13.32 -15.40 -1.99
C PHE A 46 -14.09 -16.23 -0.95
N SER A 47 -14.33 -15.67 0.25
CA SER A 47 -15.10 -16.33 1.31
C SER A 47 -16.54 -16.65 0.89
N ILE A 48 -17.21 -15.69 0.24
CA ILE A 48 -18.58 -15.87 -0.28
C ILE A 48 -18.59 -16.95 -1.37
N LEU A 49 -17.63 -16.90 -2.29
CA LEU A 49 -17.53 -17.86 -3.38
C LEU A 49 -17.35 -19.30 -2.87
N LEU A 50 -16.52 -19.48 -1.83
CA LEU A 50 -16.35 -20.78 -1.16
C LEU A 50 -17.63 -21.24 -0.45
N SER A 51 -18.34 -20.31 0.21
CA SER A 51 -19.63 -20.61 0.86
C SER A 51 -20.67 -21.08 -0.16
N LEU A 52 -20.82 -20.34 -1.28
CA LEU A 52 -21.74 -20.70 -2.36
C LEU A 52 -21.34 -22.01 -3.03
N PHE A 53 -20.05 -22.27 -3.24
CA PHE A 53 -19.58 -23.55 -3.79
C PHE A 53 -19.98 -24.75 -2.90
N ASN A 54 -19.92 -24.60 -1.58
CA ASN A 54 -20.41 -25.62 -0.66
C ASN A 54 -21.94 -25.78 -0.72
N LEU A 55 -22.68 -24.68 -0.86
CA LEU A 55 -24.13 -24.69 -1.06
C LEU A 55 -24.51 -25.43 -2.35
N LEU A 56 -23.81 -25.18 -3.46
CA LEU A 56 -24.04 -25.88 -4.74
C LEU A 56 -23.75 -27.39 -4.64
N ARG A 57 -22.85 -27.80 -3.75
CA ARG A 57 -22.59 -29.21 -3.42
C ARG A 57 -23.61 -29.82 -2.45
N GLY A 58 -24.62 -29.07 -2.02
CA GLY A 58 -25.61 -29.51 -1.03
C GLY A 58 -25.03 -29.65 0.38
N LYS A 59 -23.86 -29.07 0.67
CA LYS A 59 -23.17 -29.16 1.96
C LYS A 59 -23.32 -27.85 2.72
N ARG A 60 -24.06 -27.86 3.83
CA ARG A 60 -24.19 -26.71 4.73
C ARG A 60 -23.13 -26.80 5.82
N ARG A 61 -22.28 -25.78 5.94
CA ARG A 61 -21.34 -25.67 7.08
C ARG A 61 -22.12 -25.29 8.33
N ASN A 62 -22.26 -26.23 9.25
CA ASN A 62 -22.93 -26.02 10.54
C ASN A 62 -21.95 -25.37 11.51
N THR A 63 -22.11 -24.06 11.76
CA THR A 63 -21.23 -23.28 12.65
C THR A 63 -21.31 -23.72 14.11
N LEU A 64 -22.43 -24.33 14.54
CA LEU A 64 -22.65 -24.77 15.92
C LEU A 64 -21.89 -26.05 16.29
N ARG A 65 -21.61 -26.93 15.33
CA ARG A 65 -20.89 -28.21 15.52
C ARG A 65 -19.66 -28.36 14.65
N ASN A 66 -19.32 -27.33 13.86
CA ASN A 66 -18.21 -27.27 12.91
C ASN A 66 -18.12 -28.50 11.97
N ARG A 67 -19.28 -28.99 11.49
CA ARG A 67 -19.43 -30.12 10.57
C ARG A 67 -20.14 -29.70 9.28
N LEU A 68 -19.92 -30.43 8.18
CA LEU A 68 -20.63 -30.24 6.91
C LEU A 68 -21.84 -31.18 6.89
N ASP A 69 -23.03 -30.65 7.10
CA ASP A 69 -24.28 -31.42 7.08
C ASP A 69 -24.91 -31.32 5.68
N SER A 70 -25.39 -32.43 5.12
CA SER A 70 -26.17 -32.45 3.88
C SER A 70 -27.57 -31.91 4.17
N PHE A 71 -27.95 -30.80 3.53
CA PHE A 71 -29.28 -30.21 3.67
C PHE A 71 -29.98 -30.24 2.31
N GLU A 72 -31.25 -30.61 2.30
CA GLU A 72 -32.06 -30.65 1.09
C GLU A 72 -32.47 -29.22 0.75
N TYR A 73 -31.85 -28.64 -0.28
CA TYR A 73 -32.17 -27.30 -0.76
C TYR A 73 -33.22 -27.38 -1.86
N ASN A 74 -34.21 -26.49 -1.82
CA ASN A 74 -35.18 -26.35 -2.91
C ASN A 74 -34.46 -25.92 -4.20
N LEU A 75 -34.93 -26.41 -5.36
CA LEU A 75 -34.33 -26.13 -6.67
C LEU A 75 -34.21 -24.64 -6.97
N ASP A 76 -35.20 -23.84 -6.58
CA ASP A 76 -35.21 -22.38 -6.77
C ASP A 76 -34.07 -21.69 -6.02
N GLN A 77 -33.75 -22.16 -4.81
CA GLN A 77 -32.67 -21.63 -3.99
C GLN A 77 -31.30 -21.98 -4.59
N LEU A 78 -31.17 -23.18 -5.15
CA LEU A 78 -29.96 -23.62 -5.85
C LEU A 78 -29.71 -22.81 -7.12
N LEU A 79 -30.76 -22.53 -7.89
CA LEU A 79 -30.70 -21.67 -9.07
C LEU A 79 -30.24 -20.25 -8.72
N LEU A 80 -30.84 -19.63 -7.71
CA LEU A 80 -30.44 -18.30 -7.25
C LEU A 80 -28.97 -18.28 -6.80
N GLY A 81 -28.54 -19.30 -6.04
CA GLY A 81 -27.14 -19.47 -5.63
C GLY A 81 -26.18 -19.59 -6.82
N THR A 82 -26.60 -20.27 -7.88
CA THR A 82 -25.82 -20.41 -9.12
C THR A 82 -25.68 -19.07 -9.85
N ILE A 83 -26.76 -18.29 -9.97
CA ILE A 83 -26.73 -16.96 -10.59
C ILE A 83 -25.77 -16.03 -9.85
N ILE A 84 -25.90 -15.95 -8.51
CA ILE A 84 -25.00 -15.14 -7.68
C ILE A 84 -23.55 -15.64 -7.80
N PHE A 85 -23.33 -16.96 -7.80
CA PHE A 85 -22.00 -17.55 -7.95
C PHE A 85 -21.35 -17.13 -9.27
N THR A 86 -22.07 -17.22 -10.40
CA THR A 86 -21.53 -16.84 -11.72
C THR A 86 -21.17 -15.34 -11.78
N ILE A 87 -22.03 -14.47 -11.26
CA ILE A 87 -21.76 -13.02 -11.19
C ILE A 87 -20.50 -12.76 -10.34
N LEU A 88 -20.40 -13.37 -9.15
CA LEU A 88 -19.25 -13.18 -8.27
C LEU A 88 -17.96 -13.75 -8.86
N PHE A 89 -18.05 -14.89 -9.55
CA PHE A 89 -16.92 -15.53 -10.23
C PHE A 89 -16.40 -14.66 -11.37
N PHE A 90 -17.28 -14.07 -12.18
CA PHE A 90 -16.88 -13.11 -13.23
C PHE A 90 -16.37 -11.78 -12.66
N LEU A 91 -16.85 -11.35 -11.50
CA LEU A 91 -16.39 -10.11 -10.85
C LEU A 91 -15.03 -10.28 -10.16
N TYR A 92 -14.71 -11.49 -9.71
CA TYR A 92 -13.46 -11.81 -9.01
C TYR A 92 -12.17 -11.38 -9.76
N PRO A 93 -11.96 -11.69 -11.06
CA PRO A 93 -10.78 -11.25 -11.79
C PRO A 93 -10.68 -9.72 -11.86
N THR A 94 -11.80 -9.02 -12.02
CA THR A 94 -11.85 -7.55 -12.05
C THR A 94 -11.36 -6.96 -10.73
N ILE A 95 -11.84 -7.47 -9.58
CA ILE A 95 -11.37 -7.06 -8.26
C ILE A 95 -9.87 -7.39 -8.08
N GLY A 96 -9.44 -8.55 -8.58
CA GLY A 96 -8.04 -8.97 -8.54
C GLY A 96 -7.10 -7.99 -9.25
N VAL A 97 -7.47 -7.54 -10.46
CA VAL A 97 -6.70 -6.54 -11.21
C VAL A 97 -6.62 -5.21 -10.46
N TYR A 98 -7.75 -4.72 -9.93
CA TYR A 98 -7.75 -3.49 -9.13
C TYR A 98 -6.87 -3.61 -7.88
N TYR A 99 -6.94 -4.75 -7.18
CA TYR A 99 -6.09 -5.00 -6.01
C TYR A 99 -4.59 -4.95 -6.38
N ILE A 100 -4.18 -5.61 -7.47
CA ILE A 100 -2.79 -5.60 -7.93
C ILE A 100 -2.35 -4.17 -8.31
N LEU A 101 -3.19 -3.43 -9.03
CA LEU A 101 -2.89 -2.06 -9.45
C LEU A 101 -2.70 -1.11 -8.25
N PHE A 102 -3.58 -1.18 -7.24
CA PHE A 102 -3.45 -0.40 -6.01
C PHE A 102 -2.27 -0.86 -5.13
N SER A 103 -1.95 -2.16 -5.14
CA SER A 103 -0.78 -2.68 -4.44
C SER A 103 0.52 -2.17 -5.07
N LEU A 104 0.63 -2.23 -6.40
CA LEU A 104 1.79 -1.75 -7.15
C LEU A 104 1.98 -0.24 -7.00
N SER A 105 0.91 0.54 -7.08
CA SER A 105 0.99 2.00 -6.87
C SER A 105 1.43 2.33 -5.45
N ARG A 106 0.97 1.57 -4.44
CA ARG A 106 1.43 1.74 -3.06
C ARG A 106 2.91 1.40 -2.89
N LEU A 107 3.39 0.33 -3.54
CA LEU A 107 4.82 -0.03 -3.53
C LEU A 107 5.66 1.06 -4.20
N ALA A 108 5.20 1.62 -5.32
CA ALA A 108 5.87 2.74 -5.99
C ALA A 108 5.97 3.96 -5.08
N VAL A 109 4.89 4.35 -4.41
CA VAL A 109 4.87 5.46 -3.45
C VAL A 109 5.86 5.23 -2.30
N ILE A 110 5.81 4.06 -1.66
CA ILE A 110 6.70 3.72 -0.55
C ILE A 110 8.16 3.75 -1.02
N SER A 111 8.45 3.24 -2.21
CA SER A 111 9.81 3.25 -2.76
C SER A 111 10.35 4.68 -2.92
N VAL A 112 9.51 5.60 -3.39
CA VAL A 112 9.86 7.02 -3.53
C VAL A 112 10.10 7.65 -2.16
N GLN A 113 9.22 7.38 -1.18
CA GLN A 113 9.39 7.90 0.19
C GLN A 113 10.70 7.40 0.83
N VAL A 114 11.01 6.11 0.70
CA VAL A 114 12.27 5.52 1.21
C VAL A 114 13.48 6.17 0.56
N VAL A 115 13.43 6.47 -0.74
CA VAL A 115 14.52 7.18 -1.43
C VAL A 115 14.69 8.60 -0.87
N PHE A 116 13.60 9.32 -0.62
CA PHE A 116 13.66 10.66 0.00
C PHE A 116 14.22 10.62 1.43
N ASP A 117 13.78 9.67 2.25
CA ASP A 117 14.28 9.50 3.62
C ASP A 117 15.76 9.09 3.63
N LEU A 118 16.17 8.25 2.68
CA LEU A 118 17.58 7.87 2.50
C LEU A 118 18.43 9.08 2.09
N LEU A 119 17.96 9.91 1.14
CA LEU A 119 18.64 11.14 0.75
C LEU A 119 18.78 12.11 1.92
N LEU A 120 17.73 12.27 2.73
CA LEU A 120 17.77 13.06 3.96
C LEU A 120 18.77 12.50 4.97
N ALA A 121 18.79 11.17 5.18
CA ALA A 121 19.76 10.50 6.04
C ALA A 121 21.20 10.68 5.52
N PHE A 122 21.43 10.64 4.22
CA PHE A 122 22.72 10.97 3.63
C PHE A 122 23.10 12.43 3.88
N ILE A 123 22.21 13.40 3.68
CA ILE A 123 22.53 14.81 3.91
C ILE A 123 22.84 15.08 5.40
N ASN A 124 22.06 14.48 6.31
CA ASN A 124 22.17 14.76 7.74
C ASN A 124 23.25 13.93 8.45
N HIS A 125 23.50 12.69 8.03
CA HIS A 125 24.39 11.77 8.74
C HIS A 125 25.78 11.66 8.09
N PHE A 126 25.91 11.96 6.79
CA PHE A 126 27.22 12.02 6.14
C PHE A 126 27.96 13.27 6.64
N PRO A 127 29.24 13.17 7.04
CA PRO A 127 30.01 14.30 7.55
C PRO A 127 30.42 15.24 6.41
N LEU A 128 29.45 15.78 5.67
CA LEU A 128 29.66 16.80 4.65
C LEU A 128 30.26 18.06 5.27
N PHE A 129 29.90 18.39 6.51
CA PHE A 129 30.44 19.56 7.19
C PHE A 129 31.96 19.42 7.47
N PRO A 130 32.48 18.31 8.04
CA PRO A 130 33.92 18.04 8.10
C PRO A 130 34.61 17.95 6.73
N LEU A 131 33.97 17.36 5.71
CA LEU A 131 34.54 17.24 4.37
C LEU A 131 34.65 18.60 3.66
N ILE A 132 33.64 19.45 3.76
CA ILE A 132 33.64 20.81 3.20
C ILE A 132 34.69 21.66 3.91
N ILE A 133 34.82 21.57 5.23
CA ILE A 133 35.91 22.25 5.96
C ILE A 133 37.28 21.70 5.55
N ARG A 134 37.43 20.39 5.38
CA ARG A 134 38.69 19.77 4.93
C ARG A 134 39.08 20.15 3.50
N ILE A 135 38.11 20.50 2.64
CA ILE A 135 38.32 20.92 1.25
C ILE A 135 38.53 22.44 1.16
N CYS A 136 37.69 23.26 1.82
CA CYS A 136 37.80 24.73 1.83
C CYS A 136 38.94 25.26 2.70
N HIS A 137 39.32 24.56 3.77
CA HIS A 137 40.42 24.94 4.68
C HIS A 137 41.50 23.87 4.70
N LYS A 138 42.05 23.53 3.53
CA LYS A 138 43.26 22.68 3.44
C LYS A 138 44.52 23.36 3.99
N GLU A 139 44.52 24.70 4.13
CA GLU A 139 45.72 25.50 4.43
C GLU A 139 45.78 26.12 5.85
N ARG A 140 44.90 25.73 6.79
CA ARG A 140 44.97 26.21 8.19
C ARG A 140 45.04 25.08 9.23
N LEU A 141 45.63 23.95 8.86
CA LEU A 141 46.24 23.09 9.87
C LEU A 141 47.62 23.68 10.17
N PRO A 142 47.84 24.40 11.30
CA PRO A 142 49.19 24.62 11.77
C PRO A 142 49.77 23.22 12.05
N GLY A 143 50.61 22.74 11.13
CA GLY A 143 51.45 21.59 11.38
C GLY A 143 52.24 21.87 12.64
N LYS A 144 51.92 21.13 13.71
CA LYS A 144 52.90 20.83 14.74
C LYS A 144 53.89 19.85 14.12
N LEU A 145 55.05 20.37 13.73
CA LEU A 145 56.33 19.69 13.84
C LEU A 145 57.25 20.64 14.62
#